data_AF-A0A225UP97-F1
#
_entry.id   AF-A0A225UP97-F1
#
_cell.length_a   1.000
_cell.length_b   1.000
_cell.length_c   1.000
_cell.angle_alpha   90.00
_cell.angle_beta   90.00
_cell.angle_gamma   90.00
#
_symmetry.space_group_name_H-M   'P 1'
#
loop_
_entity.id
_entity.type
_entity.pdbx_description
1 polymer ?
#
loop_
_entity_poly.entity_id
_entity_poly.type
_entity_poly.pdbx_seq_one_letter_code
_entity_poly.pdbx_strand_id
1 'polypeptide(L)'
;MSISSSSIWRLIHDAGRTRKVLERRVMHIKEQDVFRFADKLAHVNWCHSNLIFLDDVSFDNREQTIAIRGDFQHKPRVSVLAVLGVTGIIDANNTQGTFDRVEFFRCRCDFAYSVRGNHQGRPNISPCILSFFNPIKFMFGYIKKHFQRYYVESSGNDLLPFIVETFNRFENFSMSKVYEHCGWKVQGHFDPNGPLSKESQHTDVVERDQQNLRRCWIRLATVPRTPTKGGGTPMIRDQLNFLTLCTRR
;
A
#
# COMPACT_ATOMS: atom_id res chain seq x y z
N MET A 1 -0.67 -31.46 -23.57
CA MET A 1 -1.18 -30.10 -23.86
C MET A 1 -0.39 -29.10 -23.04
N SER A 2 0.39 -28.23 -23.69
CA SER A 2 1.07 -27.10 -23.05
C SER A 2 0.27 -25.82 -23.31
N ILE A 3 0.00 -25.06 -22.24
CA ILE A 3 -0.52 -23.69 -22.35
C ILE A 3 0.69 -22.74 -22.39
N SER A 4 0.67 -21.78 -23.30
CA SER A 4 1.71 -20.75 -23.38
C SER A 4 1.51 -19.67 -22.30
N SER A 5 2.60 -19.05 -21.86
CA SER A 5 2.55 -17.94 -20.89
C SER A 5 1.73 -16.76 -21.39
N SER A 6 1.72 -16.51 -22.70
CA SER A 6 0.93 -15.44 -23.33
C SER A 6 -0.57 -15.71 -23.24
N SER A 7 -1.01 -16.97 -23.38
CA SER A 7 -2.42 -17.35 -23.20
C SER A 7 -2.90 -17.16 -21.76
N ILE A 8 -2.03 -17.47 -20.77
CA ILE A 8 -2.32 -17.22 -19.35
C ILE A 8 -2.52 -15.73 -19.08
N TRP A 9 -1.62 -14.87 -19.60
CA TRP A 9 -1.72 -13.42 -19.42
C TRP A 9 -2.98 -12.82 -20.06
N ARG A 10 -3.40 -13.32 -21.22
CA ARG A 10 -4.65 -12.89 -21.85
C ARG A 10 -5.87 -13.24 -21.00
N LEU A 11 -5.97 -14.48 -20.51
CA LEU A 11 -7.07 -14.90 -19.64
C LEU A 11 -7.15 -14.07 -18.34
N ILE A 12 -5.99 -13.77 -17.75
CA ILE A 12 -5.89 -12.91 -16.57
C ILE A 12 -6.39 -11.49 -16.85
N HIS A 13 -6.00 -10.93 -17.99
CA HIS A 13 -6.39 -9.59 -18.40
C HIS A 13 -7.87 -9.52 -18.77
N ASP A 14 -8.38 -10.52 -19.49
CA ASP A 14 -9.79 -10.67 -19.86
C ASP A 14 -10.68 -10.83 -18.62
N ALA A 15 -10.16 -11.43 -17.55
CA ALA A 15 -10.81 -11.49 -16.23
C ALA A 15 -10.69 -10.18 -15.42
N GLY A 16 -10.19 -9.09 -16.00
CA GLY A 16 -10.02 -7.79 -15.36
C GLY A 16 -8.97 -7.77 -14.24
N ARG A 17 -8.08 -8.76 -14.17
CA ARG A 17 -7.03 -8.82 -13.14
C ARG A 17 -5.73 -8.25 -13.71
N THR A 18 -5.27 -7.15 -13.15
CA THR A 18 -3.95 -6.59 -13.53
C THR A 18 -2.81 -7.38 -12.88
N ARG A 19 -1.64 -7.38 -13.51
CA ARG A 19 -0.40 -7.98 -12.96
C ARG A 19 -0.12 -7.54 -11.53
N LYS A 20 -0.37 -6.27 -11.19
CA LYS A 20 -0.24 -5.74 -9.83
C LYS A 20 -1.26 -6.33 -8.85
N VAL A 21 -2.49 -6.56 -9.30
CA VAL A 21 -3.51 -7.24 -8.49
C VAL A 21 -3.07 -8.67 -8.21
N LEU A 22 -2.47 -9.35 -9.18
CA LEU A 22 -1.91 -10.68 -9.00
C LEU A 22 -0.67 -10.68 -8.12
N GLU A 23 0.29 -9.78 -8.31
CA GLU A 23 1.50 -9.68 -7.47
C GLU A 23 1.15 -9.37 -6.00
N ARG A 24 0.12 -8.54 -5.76
CA ARG A 24 -0.43 -8.32 -4.40
C ARG A 24 -1.15 -9.54 -3.84
N ARG A 25 -1.75 -10.38 -4.69
CA ARG A 25 -2.44 -11.63 -4.31
C ARG A 25 -1.51 -12.84 -4.23
N VAL A 26 -0.31 -12.76 -4.81
CA VAL A 26 0.76 -13.78 -4.79
C VAL A 26 1.67 -13.61 -3.57
N MET A 27 1.38 -12.64 -2.69
CA MET A 27 1.90 -12.71 -1.33
C MET A 27 1.39 -14.00 -0.68
N HIS A 28 2.31 -14.94 -0.44
CA HIS A 28 2.08 -16.19 0.28
C HIS A 28 1.79 -15.92 1.77
N ILE A 29 0.83 -15.06 2.06
CA ILE A 29 0.33 -14.90 3.41
C ILE A 29 -0.50 -16.14 3.66
N LYS A 30 0.02 -17.03 4.49
CA LYS A 30 -0.74 -18.19 4.90
C LYS A 30 -1.91 -17.69 5.72
N GLU A 31 -3.09 -18.26 5.52
CA GLU A 31 -4.27 -17.99 6.33
C GLU A 31 -3.94 -18.12 7.84
N GLN A 32 -3.08 -19.08 8.17
CA GLN A 32 -2.50 -19.27 9.51
C GLN A 32 -1.76 -18.03 10.06
N ASP A 33 -1.06 -17.26 9.21
CA ASP A 33 -0.38 -16.04 9.65
C ASP A 33 -1.38 -14.93 9.97
N VAL A 34 -2.49 -14.84 9.22
CA VAL A 34 -3.59 -13.91 9.49
C VAL A 34 -4.26 -14.24 10.82
N PHE A 35 -4.60 -15.50 11.04
CA PHE A 35 -5.19 -15.94 12.31
C PHE A 35 -4.25 -15.73 13.49
N ARG A 36 -2.96 -16.10 13.34
CA ARG A 36 -1.95 -15.87 14.38
C ARG A 36 -1.80 -14.38 14.70
N PHE A 37 -1.89 -13.52 13.70
CA PHE A 37 -1.86 -12.06 13.90
C PHE A 37 -3.11 -11.59 14.66
N ALA A 38 -4.31 -11.99 14.23
CA ALA A 38 -5.56 -11.62 14.87
C ALA A 38 -5.62 -12.09 16.33
N ASP A 39 -5.18 -13.32 16.59
CA ASP A 39 -5.09 -13.90 17.94
C ASP A 39 -4.13 -13.10 18.84
N LYS A 40 -2.90 -12.83 18.37
CA LYS A 40 -1.96 -11.97 19.12
C LYS A 40 -2.52 -10.59 19.40
N LEU A 41 -3.21 -10.01 18.42
CA LEU A 41 -3.79 -8.68 18.52
C LEU A 41 -4.96 -8.64 19.52
N ALA A 42 -5.71 -9.74 19.67
CA ALA A 42 -6.80 -9.84 20.66
C ALA A 42 -6.31 -9.80 22.12
N HIS A 43 -5.04 -10.14 22.36
CA HIS A 43 -4.42 -10.08 23.69
C HIS A 43 -3.83 -8.70 24.02
N VAL A 44 -3.84 -7.77 23.07
CA VAL A 44 -3.37 -6.39 23.26
C VAL A 44 -4.57 -5.48 23.50
N ASN A 45 -4.55 -4.67 24.56
CA ASN A 45 -5.58 -3.65 24.75
C ASN A 45 -5.33 -2.46 23.82
N TRP A 46 -6.04 -2.44 22.69
CA TRP A 46 -5.94 -1.37 21.70
C TRP A 46 -7.31 -0.78 21.36
N CYS A 47 -7.30 0.46 20.88
CA CYS A 47 -8.43 1.19 20.34
C CYS A 47 -7.92 2.09 19.19
N HIS A 48 -8.83 2.72 18.45
CA HIS A 48 -8.41 3.58 17.33
C HIS A 48 -7.46 4.71 17.73
N SER A 49 -7.57 5.25 18.94
CA SER A 49 -6.75 6.37 19.39
C SER A 49 -5.32 5.99 19.80
N ASN A 50 -5.04 4.71 20.08
CA ASN A 50 -3.70 4.24 20.46
C ASN A 50 -3.05 3.33 19.41
N LEU A 51 -3.75 3.06 18.30
CA LEU A 51 -3.19 2.40 17.14
C LEU A 51 -2.48 3.41 16.24
N ILE A 52 -1.23 3.08 15.89
CA ILE A 52 -0.46 3.82 14.91
C ILE A 52 0.09 2.90 13.83
N PHE A 53 0.17 3.42 12.62
CA PHE A 53 0.76 2.75 11.47
C PHE A 53 1.97 3.54 11.00
N LEU A 54 3.06 2.83 10.73
CA LEU A 54 4.32 3.38 10.28
C LEU A 54 4.69 2.73 8.95
N ASP A 55 5.00 3.55 7.94
CA ASP A 55 5.35 3.05 6.61
C ASP A 55 6.00 4.16 5.79
N ASP A 56 6.73 3.79 4.74
CA ASP A 56 7.38 4.73 3.86
C ASP A 56 6.67 4.85 2.50
N VAL A 57 6.78 6.05 1.92
CA VAL A 57 6.36 6.35 0.56
C VAL A 57 7.40 7.22 -0.09
N SER A 58 7.59 7.09 -1.39
CA SER A 58 8.53 7.94 -2.10
C SER A 58 7.94 8.55 -3.35
N PHE A 59 8.55 9.67 -3.72
CA PHE A 59 8.15 10.55 -4.79
C PHE A 59 9.35 10.74 -5.71
N ASP A 60 9.15 10.42 -6.99
CA ASP A 60 10.15 10.63 -8.03
C ASP A 60 9.85 11.98 -8.69
N ASN A 61 10.87 12.85 -8.80
CA ASN A 61 10.77 14.02 -9.66
C ASN A 61 11.27 13.64 -11.06
N ARG A 62 10.33 13.32 -11.96
CA ARG A 62 10.67 13.06 -13.36
C ARG A 62 10.56 14.37 -14.11
N GLU A 63 11.70 14.91 -14.54
CA GLU A 63 11.67 15.93 -15.57
C GLU A 63 11.23 15.27 -16.87
N GLN A 64 10.06 15.66 -17.39
CA GLN A 64 9.67 15.35 -18.76
C GLN A 64 10.44 16.27 -19.70
N THR A 65 11.76 16.15 -19.77
CA THR A 65 12.51 16.66 -20.91
C THR A 65 12.33 15.67 -22.05
N ILE A 66 11.90 16.17 -23.22
CA ILE A 66 11.75 15.36 -24.43
C ILE A 66 13.08 14.66 -24.68
N ALA A 67 13.11 13.34 -24.52
CA ALA A 67 14.31 12.53 -24.58
C ALA A 67 14.80 12.40 -26.03
N ILE A 68 15.44 13.45 -26.56
CA ILE A 68 16.21 13.36 -27.80
C ILE A 68 17.64 13.02 -27.39
N ARG A 69 17.95 11.70 -27.26
CA ARG A 69 19.29 11.08 -27.03
C ARG A 69 19.62 10.42 -25.67
N GLY A 70 18.66 10.24 -24.76
CA GLY A 70 18.82 9.21 -23.70
C GLY A 70 19.60 9.60 -22.45
N ASP A 71 19.94 10.87 -22.26
CA ASP A 71 20.46 11.37 -20.98
C ASP A 71 19.31 11.71 -20.03
N PHE A 72 18.82 10.70 -19.30
CA PHE A 72 17.87 10.91 -18.21
C PHE A 72 18.63 11.42 -16.98
N GLN A 73 18.61 12.73 -16.74
CA GLN A 73 19.00 13.25 -15.44
C GLN A 73 17.87 12.99 -14.44
N HIS A 74 18.04 11.96 -13.62
CA HIS A 74 17.14 11.70 -12.52
C HIS A 74 17.45 12.66 -11.38
N LYS A 75 16.52 13.58 -11.09
CA LYS A 75 16.53 14.25 -9.81
C LYS A 75 16.42 13.20 -8.68
N PRO A 76 17.07 13.44 -7.54
CA PRO A 76 17.06 12.49 -6.44
C PRO A 76 15.62 12.29 -5.96
N ARG A 77 15.24 11.02 -5.81
CA ARG A 77 13.97 10.60 -5.21
C ARG A 77 13.89 11.14 -3.78
N VAL A 78 12.71 11.57 -3.35
CA VAL A 78 12.46 11.92 -1.94
C VAL A 78 11.59 10.83 -1.33
N SER A 79 12.04 10.26 -0.21
CA SER A 79 11.24 9.31 0.57
C SER A 79 10.73 9.98 1.84
N VAL A 80 9.53 9.62 2.25
CA VAL A 80 8.85 10.09 3.45
C VAL A 80 8.45 8.87 4.28
N LEU A 81 8.93 8.79 5.51
CA LEU A 81 8.49 7.87 6.53
C LEU A 81 7.37 8.56 7.31
N ALA A 82 6.16 8.01 7.21
CA ALA A 82 4.96 8.62 7.78
C ALA A 82 4.43 7.79 8.95
N VAL A 83 4.00 8.49 10.00
CA VAL A 83 3.26 7.93 11.13
C VAL A 83 1.80 8.34 10.98
N LEU A 84 0.90 7.37 10.99
CA LEU A 84 -0.53 7.57 10.82
C LEU A 84 -1.30 7.15 12.08
N GLY A 85 -2.19 8.02 12.55
CA GLY A 85 -3.22 7.71 13.54
C GLY A 85 -4.63 7.78 12.95
N VAL A 86 -5.65 7.58 13.79
CA VAL A 86 -7.05 7.69 13.36
C VAL A 86 -7.45 9.12 12.95
N THR A 87 -6.72 10.14 13.43
CA THR A 87 -6.98 11.55 13.12
C THR A 87 -6.22 12.07 11.90
N GLY A 88 -5.36 11.26 11.28
CA GLY A 88 -4.54 11.66 10.14
C GLY A 88 -3.06 11.37 10.33
N ILE A 89 -2.21 12.10 9.60
CA ILE A 89 -0.75 12.04 9.75
C ILE A 89 -0.35 12.65 11.10
N ILE A 90 0.39 11.88 11.91
CA ILE A 90 0.90 12.35 13.22
C ILE A 90 2.28 12.97 13.05
N ASP A 91 3.12 12.33 12.23
CA ASP A 91 4.49 12.74 11.98
C ASP A 91 4.95 12.26 10.60
N ALA A 92 5.92 12.96 10.03
CA ALA A 92 6.51 12.65 8.73
C ALA A 92 7.98 13.10 8.67
N ASN A 93 8.89 12.14 8.55
CA ASN A 93 10.30 12.41 8.30
C ASN A 93 10.59 12.17 6.83
N ASN A 94 11.40 13.03 6.21
CA ASN A 94 11.84 12.85 4.83
C ASN A 94 13.34 12.64 4.75
N THR A 95 13.77 11.95 3.70
CA THR A 95 15.17 11.76 3.34
C THR A 95 15.34 11.82 1.83
N GLN A 96 16.52 12.23 1.38
CA GLN A 96 16.90 12.18 -0.02
C GLN A 96 17.37 10.75 -0.34
N GLY A 97 16.71 10.10 -1.29
CA GLY A 97 16.94 8.71 -1.64
C GLY A 97 15.95 7.78 -0.95
N THR A 98 16.44 6.63 -0.47
CA THR A 98 15.63 5.61 0.22
C THR A 98 16.11 5.53 1.66
N PHE A 99 15.18 5.35 2.62
CA PHE A 99 15.54 5.10 4.00
C PHE A 99 16.41 3.83 4.10
N ASP A 100 17.61 3.99 4.64
CA ASP A 100 18.37 2.83 5.07
C ASP A 100 17.81 2.31 6.40
N ARG A 101 18.32 1.14 6.83
CA ARG A 101 17.88 0.52 8.08
C ARG A 101 18.17 1.43 9.28
N VAL A 102 19.32 2.09 9.32
CA VAL A 102 19.74 2.91 10.46
C VAL A 102 18.84 4.14 10.59
N GLU A 103 18.59 4.83 9.49
CA GLU A 103 17.73 6.01 9.44
C GLU A 103 16.29 5.65 9.78
N PHE A 104 15.76 4.55 9.24
CA PHE A 104 14.43 4.05 9.58
C PHE A 104 14.30 3.78 11.09
N PHE A 105 15.27 3.08 11.69
CA PHE A 105 15.25 2.81 13.13
C PHE A 105 15.38 4.08 13.97
N ARG A 106 16.23 5.03 13.53
CA ARG A 106 16.39 6.33 14.18
C ARG A 106 15.07 7.09 14.20
N CYS A 107 14.42 7.29 13.06
CA CYS A 107 13.14 8.00 13.00
C CYS A 107 12.06 7.33 13.85
N ARG A 108 12.03 5.99 13.86
CA ARG A 108 11.12 5.24 14.74
C ARG A 108 11.39 5.50 16.23
N CYS A 109 12.65 5.50 16.64
CA CYS A 109 13.05 5.81 18.01
C CYS A 109 12.70 7.26 18.37
N ASP A 110 13.06 8.21 17.52
CA ASP A 110 12.79 9.63 17.70
C ASP A 110 11.28 9.87 17.89
N PHE A 111 10.44 9.24 17.06
CA PHE A 111 9.00 9.28 17.23
C PHE A 111 8.55 8.69 18.58
N ALA A 112 9.04 7.50 18.94
CA ALA A 112 8.64 6.82 20.18
C ALA A 112 9.02 7.60 21.45
N TYR A 113 10.11 8.37 21.41
CA TYR A 113 10.54 9.22 22.53
C TYR A 113 10.02 10.66 22.44
N SER A 114 9.40 11.04 21.33
CA SER A 114 8.83 12.38 21.15
C SER A 114 7.63 12.64 22.07
N VAL A 115 7.34 13.91 22.31
CA VAL A 115 6.12 14.35 23.01
C VAL A 115 4.86 13.83 22.31
N ARG A 116 4.86 13.79 20.97
CA ARG A 116 3.76 13.25 20.15
C ARG A 116 3.55 11.75 20.39
N GLY A 117 4.63 10.99 20.52
CA GLY A 117 4.58 9.56 20.87
C GLY A 117 4.10 9.32 22.30
N ASN A 118 4.48 10.18 23.25
CA ASN A 118 4.11 10.05 24.67
C ASN A 118 2.64 10.39 24.96
N HIS A 119 2.04 11.34 24.24
CA HIS A 119 0.63 11.70 24.43
C HIS A 119 -0.36 10.57 24.09
N GLN A 120 0.06 9.57 23.31
CA GLN A 120 -0.80 8.44 22.94
C GLN A 120 -0.68 7.23 23.89
N GLY A 121 0.13 7.34 24.97
CA GLY A 121 0.60 6.17 25.71
C GLY A 121 1.60 5.37 24.87
N ARG A 122 2.29 4.37 25.43
CA ARG A 122 3.23 3.55 24.63
C ARG A 122 2.51 2.98 23.41
N PRO A 123 2.80 3.45 22.19
CA PRO A 123 1.94 3.13 21.07
C PRO A 123 2.12 1.68 20.70
N ASN A 124 1.01 0.98 20.47
CA ASN A 124 1.04 -0.36 19.90
C ASN A 124 1.34 -0.21 18.41
N ILE A 125 2.63 -0.09 18.06
CA ILE A 125 3.09 -0.08 16.67
C ILE A 125 2.72 -1.44 16.08
N SER A 126 1.69 -1.44 15.24
CA SER A 126 1.22 -2.67 14.65
C SER A 126 2.15 -3.06 13.50
N PRO A 127 2.80 -4.24 13.53
CA PRO A 127 3.58 -4.74 12.43
C PRO A 127 2.63 -5.33 11.38
N CYS A 128 1.66 -4.56 10.90
CA CYS A 128 0.72 -5.05 9.88
C CYS A 128 1.49 -5.35 8.60
N ILE A 129 1.93 -6.60 8.50
CA ILE A 129 2.67 -7.18 7.36
C ILE A 129 1.79 -7.13 6.10
N LEU A 130 0.48 -6.96 6.27
CA LEU A 130 -0.52 -7.07 5.23
C LEU A 130 -0.94 -5.69 4.73
N SER A 131 -0.53 -5.36 3.51
CA SER A 131 -0.86 -4.09 2.86
C SER A 131 -2.36 -3.81 2.76
N PHE A 132 -3.21 -4.85 2.75
CA PHE A 132 -4.67 -4.70 2.64
C PHE A 132 -5.33 -4.21 3.93
N PHE A 133 -4.80 -4.62 5.08
CA PHE A 133 -5.30 -4.23 6.40
C PHE A 133 -4.57 -3.02 6.96
N ASN A 134 -3.64 -2.41 6.20
CA ASN A 134 -2.83 -1.28 6.66
C ASN A 134 -3.43 0.05 6.13
N PRO A 135 -4.11 0.85 6.99
CA PRO A 135 -4.77 2.10 6.59
C PRO A 135 -3.82 3.13 5.96
N ILE A 136 -2.51 3.09 6.29
CA ILE A 136 -1.53 4.02 5.73
C ILE A 136 -1.37 3.89 4.21
N LYS A 137 -1.60 2.70 3.66
CA LYS A 137 -1.57 2.50 2.21
C LYS A 137 -2.71 3.25 1.51
N PHE A 138 -3.87 3.40 2.17
CA PHE A 138 -4.97 4.24 1.67
C PHE A 138 -4.62 5.73 1.79
N MET A 139 -4.01 6.14 2.90
CA MET A 139 -3.52 7.52 3.06
C MET A 139 -2.53 7.90 1.96
N PHE A 140 -1.56 7.04 1.67
CA PHE A 140 -0.64 7.24 0.55
C PHE A 140 -1.35 7.29 -0.80
N GLY A 141 -2.46 6.57 -0.97
CA GLY A 141 -3.33 6.70 -2.13
C GLY A 141 -3.96 8.09 -2.25
N TYR A 142 -4.48 8.64 -1.14
CA TYR A 142 -5.02 10.00 -1.11
C TYR A 142 -3.96 11.05 -1.42
N ILE A 143 -2.79 10.93 -0.78
CA ILE A 143 -1.64 11.83 -0.99
C ILE A 143 -1.22 11.78 -2.46
N LYS A 144 -0.98 10.59 -3.02
CA LYS A 144 -0.60 10.46 -4.45
C LYS A 144 -1.63 11.05 -5.41
N LYS A 145 -2.92 10.87 -5.12
CA LYS A 145 -4.00 11.48 -5.93
C LYS A 145 -3.99 13.00 -5.82
N HIS A 146 -3.67 13.56 -4.66
CA HIS A 146 -3.49 15.00 -4.48
C HIS A 146 -2.28 15.51 -5.28
N PHE A 147 -1.13 14.84 -5.17
CA PHE A 147 0.05 15.15 -5.99
C PHE A 147 -0.26 15.17 -7.49
N GLN A 148 -0.95 14.16 -8.00
CA GLN A 148 -1.31 14.08 -9.43
C GLN A 148 -2.19 15.25 -9.91
N ARG A 149 -2.91 15.92 -9.00
CA ARG A 149 -3.80 17.04 -9.34
C ARG A 149 -3.11 18.39 -9.27
N TYR A 150 -2.16 18.55 -8.36
CA TYR A 150 -1.63 19.87 -8.00
C TYR A 150 -0.13 20.01 -8.23
N TYR A 151 0.63 18.92 -8.28
CA TYR A 151 2.05 18.97 -8.59
C TYR A 151 2.24 19.07 -10.10
N VAL A 152 2.89 20.15 -10.53
CA VAL A 152 3.29 20.34 -11.93
C VAL A 152 4.72 19.84 -12.08
N GLU A 153 4.87 18.65 -12.67
CA GLU A 153 6.16 18.10 -13.08
C GLU A 153 6.91 19.09 -13.99
N SER A 154 8.23 19.13 -13.90
CA SER A 154 9.10 20.03 -14.69
C SER A 154 8.88 21.54 -14.47
N SER A 155 8.15 21.96 -13.42
CA SER A 155 7.98 23.39 -13.10
C SER A 155 9.26 24.10 -12.62
N GLY A 156 10.37 23.37 -12.47
CA GLY A 156 11.62 23.87 -11.87
C GLY A 156 11.57 23.98 -10.35
N ASN A 157 10.38 23.92 -9.75
CA ASN A 157 10.20 23.99 -8.30
C ASN A 157 10.77 22.77 -7.59
N ASP A 158 11.29 22.99 -6.38
CA ASP A 158 11.70 21.91 -5.50
C ASP A 158 10.49 21.05 -5.10
N LEU A 159 10.67 19.73 -5.12
CA LEU A 159 9.64 18.77 -4.77
C LEU A 159 9.39 18.74 -3.26
N LEU A 160 10.43 18.99 -2.45
CA LEU A 160 10.35 18.82 -1.00
C LEU A 160 9.35 19.78 -0.32
N PRO A 161 9.31 21.09 -0.61
CA PRO A 161 8.29 21.99 -0.04
C PRO A 161 6.87 21.53 -0.34
N PHE A 162 6.62 21.05 -1.56
CA PHE A 162 5.31 20.55 -1.96
C PHE A 162 4.94 19.25 -1.22
N ILE A 163 5.91 18.36 -0.99
CA ILE A 163 5.71 17.17 -0.15
C ILE A 163 5.31 17.58 1.26
N VAL A 164 6.09 18.43 1.92
CA VAL A 164 5.83 18.86 3.30
C VAL A 164 4.46 19.51 3.40
N GLU A 165 4.14 20.44 2.50
CA GLU A 165 2.83 21.08 2.47
C GLU A 165 1.69 20.07 2.30
N THR A 166 1.85 19.10 1.40
CA THR A 166 0.83 18.08 1.16
C THR A 166 0.60 17.22 2.40
N PHE A 167 1.65 16.75 3.07
CA PHE A 167 1.51 15.96 4.29
C PHE A 167 0.85 16.74 5.42
N ASN A 168 1.20 18.02 5.59
CA ASN A 168 0.58 18.89 6.60
C ASN A 168 -0.95 19.03 6.41
N ARG A 169 -1.44 19.01 5.16
CA ARG A 169 -2.89 19.02 4.86
C ARG A 169 -3.62 17.77 5.36
N PHE A 170 -2.91 16.67 5.62
CA PHE A 170 -3.48 15.42 6.09
C PHE A 170 -3.31 15.19 7.60
N GLU A 171 -2.76 16.14 8.38
CA GLU A 171 -2.58 15.98 9.83
C GLU A 171 -3.90 15.78 10.58
N ASN A 172 -4.97 16.47 10.16
CA ASN A 172 -6.31 16.41 10.75
C ASN A 172 -7.33 15.67 9.88
N PHE A 173 -6.85 14.81 8.97
CA PHE A 173 -7.71 14.03 8.09
C PHE A 173 -8.24 12.78 8.80
N SER A 174 -9.53 12.76 9.13
CA SER A 174 -10.15 11.63 9.81
C SER A 174 -10.03 10.32 8.99
N MET A 175 -9.40 9.32 9.60
CA MET A 175 -9.18 7.98 9.05
C MET A 175 -10.09 6.91 9.65
N SER A 176 -11.04 7.27 10.52
CA SER A 176 -11.94 6.32 11.21
C SER A 176 -12.65 5.35 10.25
N LYS A 177 -13.23 5.88 9.16
CA LYS A 177 -13.89 5.07 8.13
C LYS A 177 -12.92 4.14 7.41
N VAL A 178 -11.67 4.57 7.21
CA VAL A 178 -10.63 3.74 6.58
C VAL A 178 -10.19 2.62 7.53
N TYR A 179 -10.04 2.93 8.82
CA TYR A 179 -9.75 1.94 9.86
C TYR A 179 -10.82 0.85 9.88
N GLU A 180 -12.10 1.24 9.95
CA GLU A 180 -13.22 0.30 9.90
C GLU A 180 -13.28 -0.50 8.60
N HIS A 181 -12.99 0.16 7.47
CA HIS A 181 -12.90 -0.49 6.17
C HIS A 181 -11.79 -1.53 6.14
N CYS A 182 -10.66 -1.29 6.81
CA CYS A 182 -9.52 -2.19 6.97
C CYS A 182 -9.71 -3.23 8.11
N GLY A 183 -10.90 -3.34 8.70
CA GLY A 183 -11.19 -4.34 9.73
C GLY A 183 -10.91 -3.91 11.17
N TRP A 184 -10.37 -2.70 11.39
CA TRP A 184 -10.13 -2.17 12.74
C TRP A 184 -11.42 -1.60 13.32
N LYS A 185 -12.06 -2.30 14.25
CA LYS A 185 -13.29 -1.82 14.91
C LYS A 185 -12.96 -0.97 16.13
N VAL A 186 -13.86 -0.04 16.46
CA VAL A 186 -13.71 0.91 17.59
C VAL A 186 -13.60 0.18 18.94
N GLN A 187 -14.17 -1.02 19.06
CA GLN A 187 -14.19 -1.84 20.28
C GLN A 187 -12.90 -2.63 20.55
N GLY A 188 -11.78 -2.30 19.89
CA GLY A 188 -10.53 -3.07 20.05
C GLY A 188 -10.60 -4.46 19.43
N HIS A 189 -11.46 -4.64 18.42
CA HIS A 189 -11.64 -5.90 17.71
C HIS A 189 -11.19 -5.78 16.25
N PHE A 190 -10.41 -6.75 15.80
CA PHE A 190 -9.95 -6.82 14.42
C PHE A 190 -10.76 -7.88 13.66
N ASP A 191 -11.50 -7.43 12.67
CA ASP A 191 -12.32 -8.25 11.78
C ASP A 191 -11.63 -8.40 10.41
N PRO A 192 -10.92 -9.52 10.16
CA PRO A 192 -10.25 -9.74 8.88
C PRO A 192 -11.22 -9.97 7.72
N ASN A 193 -12.50 -10.25 7.99
CA ASN A 193 -13.50 -10.56 6.96
C ASN A 193 -14.17 -9.31 6.39
N GLY A 194 -14.20 -8.21 7.13
CA GLY A 194 -14.82 -6.96 6.68
C GLY A 194 -14.33 -6.47 5.31
N PRO A 195 -13.01 -6.35 5.09
CA PRO A 195 -12.45 -5.99 3.79
C PRO A 195 -12.72 -7.03 2.68
N LEU A 196 -12.77 -8.32 3.02
CA LEU A 196 -12.90 -9.43 2.05
C LEU A 196 -14.36 -9.66 1.59
N SER A 197 -15.32 -9.50 2.50
CA SER A 197 -16.74 -9.76 2.28
C SER A 197 -17.43 -8.73 1.37
N LYS A 198 -16.90 -7.50 1.29
CA LYS A 198 -17.45 -6.47 0.40
C LYS A 198 -16.99 -6.63 -1.05
N GLU A 199 -15.88 -7.34 -1.29
CA GLU A 199 -15.39 -7.61 -2.65
C GLU A 199 -16.18 -8.76 -3.31
N SER A 200 -16.71 -9.71 -2.52
CA SER A 200 -17.48 -10.86 -3.05
C SER A 200 -18.86 -10.48 -3.59
N GLN A 201 -19.52 -9.46 -3.03
CA GLN A 201 -20.85 -9.01 -3.50
C GLN A 201 -20.84 -8.37 -4.90
N HIS A 202 -19.66 -8.16 -5.52
CA HIS A 202 -19.56 -7.72 -6.90
C HIS A 202 -19.29 -8.88 -7.88
N THR A 203 -19.26 -10.14 -7.41
CA THR A 203 -18.83 -11.30 -8.21
C THR A 203 -19.58 -12.60 -7.89
N ASP A 204 -20.89 -12.64 -8.13
CA ASP A 204 -21.66 -13.91 -8.14
C ASP A 204 -21.39 -14.81 -9.38
N VAL A 205 -20.36 -14.50 -10.18
CA VAL A 205 -19.92 -15.32 -11.34
C VAL A 205 -18.67 -16.16 -11.02
N VAL A 206 -17.96 -15.90 -9.91
CA VAL A 206 -16.56 -16.33 -9.70
C VAL A 206 -16.39 -17.68 -8.99
N GLU A 207 -17.44 -18.27 -8.41
CA GLU A 207 -17.31 -19.55 -7.68
C GLU A 207 -16.94 -20.75 -8.60
N ARG A 208 -17.36 -20.72 -9.87
CA ARG A 208 -16.95 -21.74 -10.87
C ARG A 208 -15.48 -21.62 -11.30
N ASP A 209 -14.91 -20.41 -11.26
CA ASP A 209 -13.56 -20.15 -11.74
C ASP A 209 -12.48 -20.42 -10.69
N GLN A 210 -12.80 -20.32 -9.39
CA GLN A 210 -11.88 -20.71 -8.32
C GLN A 210 -11.57 -22.21 -8.34
N GLN A 211 -12.53 -23.06 -8.73
CA GLN A 211 -12.33 -24.51 -8.85
C GLN A 211 -11.48 -24.88 -10.07
N ASN A 212 -11.60 -24.11 -11.16
CA ASN A 212 -10.75 -24.26 -12.36
C ASN A 212 -9.31 -23.78 -12.12
N LEU A 213 -9.12 -22.70 -11.35
CA LEU A 213 -7.79 -22.19 -10.98
C LEU A 213 -7.04 -23.16 -10.06
N ARG A 214 -7.72 -23.85 -9.13
CA ARG A 214 -7.09 -24.92 -8.31
C ARG A 214 -6.58 -26.08 -9.17
N ARG A 215 -7.30 -26.47 -10.23
CA ARG A 215 -6.85 -27.52 -11.17
C ARG A 215 -5.66 -27.08 -12.03
N CYS A 216 -5.60 -25.81 -12.43
CA CYS A 216 -4.47 -25.24 -13.16
C CYS A 216 -3.20 -25.15 -12.29
N TRP A 217 -3.34 -24.88 -10.99
CA TRP A 217 -2.22 -24.73 -10.07
C TRP A 217 -1.44 -26.04 -9.84
N ILE A 218 -2.16 -27.17 -9.72
CA ILE A 218 -1.53 -28.51 -9.56
C ILE A 218 -0.67 -28.88 -10.78
N ARG A 219 -1.04 -28.44 -11.99
CA ARG A 219 -0.26 -28.70 -13.22
C ARG A 219 0.99 -27.82 -13.36
N LEU A 220 1.01 -26.63 -12.75
CA LEU A 220 2.14 -25.70 -12.83
C LEU A 220 3.24 -26.01 -11.81
N ALA A 221 2.90 -26.70 -10.71
CA ALA A 221 3.85 -27.07 -9.65
C ALA A 221 4.80 -28.23 -10.03
N THR A 222 4.52 -28.96 -11.12
CA THR A 222 5.30 -30.14 -11.54
C THR A 222 6.27 -29.88 -12.70
N VAL A 223 6.44 -28.63 -13.14
CA VAL A 223 7.32 -28.30 -14.27
C VAL A 223 8.66 -27.74 -13.77
N PRO A 224 9.82 -28.37 -14.08
CA PRO A 224 11.13 -27.84 -13.71
C PRO A 224 11.41 -26.51 -14.43
N ARG A 225 11.97 -25.53 -13.70
CA ARG A 225 12.27 -24.19 -14.23
C ARG A 225 13.76 -24.05 -14.57
N THR A 226 14.07 -23.60 -15.79
CA THR A 226 15.37 -23.02 -16.16
C THR A 226 15.30 -21.48 -16.14
N PRO A 227 16.42 -20.76 -15.92
CA PRO A 227 16.39 -19.31 -15.69
C PRO A 227 16.58 -18.51 -16.99
N THR A 228 15.82 -17.42 -17.15
CA THR A 228 16.09 -16.37 -18.16
C THR A 228 15.96 -14.96 -17.56
N LYS A 229 16.79 -14.06 -18.10
CA LYS A 229 17.05 -12.67 -17.69
C LYS A 229 16.10 -11.66 -18.36
N GLY A 230 15.77 -10.60 -17.62
CA GLY A 230 15.60 -9.23 -18.13
C GLY A 230 14.21 -8.78 -18.60
N GLY A 231 13.75 -7.62 -18.10
CA GLY A 231 12.62 -6.88 -18.68
C GLY A 231 11.81 -6.04 -17.68
N GLY A 232 12.11 -4.74 -17.58
CA GLY A 232 11.32 -3.76 -16.81
C GLY A 232 10.08 -3.29 -17.55
N THR A 233 8.99 -3.00 -16.82
CA THR A 233 7.68 -2.60 -17.37
C THR A 233 7.27 -1.22 -16.82
N PRO A 234 6.60 -0.35 -17.60
CA PRO A 234 6.22 1.00 -17.17
C PRO A 234 4.92 1.01 -16.35
N MET A 235 4.71 2.06 -15.55
CA MET A 235 3.54 2.20 -14.68
C MET A 235 2.50 3.17 -15.28
N ILE A 236 1.34 2.62 -15.64
CA ILE A 236 0.16 3.28 -16.23
C ILE A 236 -0.89 3.61 -15.15
N ARG A 237 -1.43 4.84 -15.24
CA ARG A 237 -2.84 5.32 -15.23
C ARG A 237 -4.00 4.62 -14.48
N ASP A 238 -3.84 3.50 -13.77
CA ASP A 238 -4.99 2.70 -13.27
C ASP A 238 -5.29 2.81 -11.76
N GLN A 239 -4.67 3.74 -11.02
CA GLN A 239 -4.99 3.96 -9.60
C GLN A 239 -6.29 4.74 -9.37
N LEU A 240 -6.93 5.25 -10.44
CA LEU A 240 -8.06 6.18 -10.33
C LEU A 240 -9.42 5.49 -10.06
N ASN A 241 -9.60 4.22 -10.41
CA ASN A 241 -10.92 3.57 -10.39
C ASN A 241 -11.38 3.11 -8.99
N PHE A 242 -10.47 2.87 -8.04
CA PHE A 242 -10.83 2.38 -6.71
C PHE A 242 -11.21 3.50 -5.73
N LEU A 243 -10.65 4.71 -5.92
CA LEU A 243 -10.93 5.88 -5.09
C LEU A 243 -12.31 6.52 -5.35
N THR A 244 -12.96 6.18 -6.46
CA THR A 244 -14.27 6.71 -6.85
C THR A 244 -15.42 6.00 -6.13
N LEU A 245 -15.20 4.78 -5.61
CA LEU A 245 -16.19 4.02 -4.84
C LEU A 245 -16.29 4.49 -3.37
N CYS A 246 -15.21 5.01 -2.79
CA CYS A 246 -15.21 5.47 -1.39
C CYS A 246 -15.65 6.93 -1.18
N THR A 247 -15.89 7.69 -2.27
CA THR A 247 -16.26 9.12 -2.21
C THR A 247 -17.70 9.41 -2.65
N ARG A 248 -18.51 8.38 -2.94
CA ARG A 248 -19.96 8.54 -3.09
C ARG A 248 -20.66 8.31 -1.75
N ARG A 249 -20.72 9.38 -0.96
CA ARG A 249 -21.87 9.82 -0.15
C ARG A 249 -21.56 11.19 0.42
#